data_AF-A0A3B8QJS3-F1
#
_entry.id   AF-A0A3B8QJS3-F1
#
_cell.length_a   1.000
_cell.length_b   1.000
_cell.length_c   1.000
_cell.angle_alpha   90.00
_cell.angle_beta   90.00
_cell.angle_gamma   90.00
#
_symmetry.space_group_name_H-M   'P 1'
#
loop_
_entity.id
_entity.type
_entity.pdbx_description
1 polymer ?
#
loop_
_entity_poly.entity_id
_entity_poly.type
_entity_poly.pdbx_seq_one_letter_code
_entity_poly.pdbx_strand_id
1 'polypeptide(L)'
;GNRVGDIGYAIQRHCESHGYGVVRELVGHGLGKKLHEDPQVPNYGKRGSGKLLQDGMVLAIEPMINMGTHRVRQLNDGWSIITGDKKPSAHFEHDVALIDGRPVVLSTFDYIYEALGMPKNDPVFKCFAGPSNTSLALGSYA
;
A
#
# COMPACT_ATOMS: atom_id res chain seq x y z
N GLY A 1 10.73 -13.65 4.32
CA GLY A 1 10.49 -12.68 3.25
C GLY A 1 11.77 -11.92 3.01
N ASN A 2 11.70 -10.79 2.31
CA ASN A 2 12.69 -9.70 2.17
C ASN A 2 12.84 -9.28 0.70
N ARG A 3 11.84 -9.56 -0.16
CA ARG A 3 11.83 -9.04 -1.53
C ARG A 3 10.58 -8.21 -1.77
N VAL A 4 10.66 -7.31 -2.73
CA VAL A 4 9.53 -6.46 -3.15
C VAL A 4 8.27 -7.29 -3.46
N GLY A 5 8.40 -8.47 -4.09
CA GLY A 5 7.25 -9.34 -4.36
C GLY A 5 6.57 -9.91 -3.12
N ASP A 6 7.24 -9.95 -1.97
CA ASP A 6 6.62 -10.34 -0.70
C ASP A 6 5.64 -9.26 -0.20
N ILE A 7 5.93 -7.97 -0.47
CA ILE A 7 5.04 -6.84 -0.15
C ILE A 7 3.76 -6.96 -0.97
N GLY A 8 3.90 -7.06 -2.29
CA GLY A 8 2.76 -7.22 -3.19
C GLY A 8 1.95 -8.48 -2.93
N TYR A 9 2.60 -9.61 -2.60
CA TYR A 9 1.90 -10.83 -2.20
C TYR A 9 1.07 -10.63 -0.92
N ALA A 10 1.61 -9.93 0.08
CA ALA A 10 0.90 -9.68 1.34
C ALA A 10 -0.35 -8.82 1.13
N ILE A 11 -0.22 -7.71 0.38
CA ILE A 11 -1.32 -6.82 0.00
C ILE A 11 -2.38 -7.61 -0.78
N GLN A 12 -1.97 -8.27 -1.87
CA GLN A 12 -2.87 -9.04 -2.73
C GLN A 12 -3.65 -10.10 -1.97
N ARG A 13 -2.95 -10.93 -1.18
CA ARG A 13 -3.60 -11.99 -0.40
C ARG A 13 -4.65 -11.41 0.55
N HIS A 14 -4.33 -10.31 1.22
CA HIS A 14 -5.26 -9.69 2.14
C HIS A 14 -6.50 -9.16 1.41
N CYS A 15 -6.32 -8.29 0.41
CA CYS A 15 -7.42 -7.61 -0.27
C CYS A 15 -8.30 -8.57 -1.09
N GLU A 16 -7.69 -9.48 -1.87
CA GLU A 16 -8.45 -10.42 -2.70
C GLU A 16 -9.23 -11.43 -1.83
N SER A 17 -8.75 -11.77 -0.63
CA SER A 17 -9.51 -12.62 0.31
C SER A 17 -10.79 -11.96 0.85
N HIS A 18 -10.90 -10.64 0.77
CA HIS A 18 -12.09 -9.86 1.12
C HIS A 18 -12.92 -9.47 -0.11
N GLY A 19 -12.59 -9.99 -1.30
CA GLY A 19 -13.32 -9.74 -2.55
C GLY A 19 -12.98 -8.42 -3.24
N TYR A 20 -11.90 -7.75 -2.84
CA TYR A 20 -11.46 -6.50 -3.46
C TYR A 20 -10.47 -6.70 -4.61
N GLY A 21 -10.50 -5.80 -5.58
CA GLY A 21 -9.58 -5.78 -6.72
C GLY A 21 -8.33 -4.96 -6.43
N VAL A 22 -7.15 -5.54 -6.61
CA VAL A 22 -5.87 -4.83 -6.43
C VAL A 22 -5.39 -4.26 -7.76
N VAL A 23 -5.30 -2.94 -7.87
CA VAL A 23 -4.84 -2.25 -9.10
C VAL A 23 -3.43 -2.69 -9.46
N ARG A 24 -3.16 -2.89 -10.75
CA ARG A 24 -1.90 -3.46 -11.25
C ARG A 24 -1.05 -2.50 -12.06
N GLU A 25 -1.68 -1.45 -12.58
CA GLU A 25 -1.12 -0.44 -13.45
C GLU A 25 -0.44 0.70 -12.69
N LEU A 26 -0.82 0.88 -11.42
CA LEU A 26 -0.26 1.86 -10.50
C LEU A 26 0.40 1.14 -9.32
N VAL A 27 1.62 1.55 -9.01
CA VAL A 27 2.52 0.86 -8.09
C VAL A 27 3.30 1.87 -7.28
N GLY A 28 3.74 1.46 -6.10
CA GLY A 28 4.70 2.24 -5.34
C GLY A 28 6.06 2.30 -5.98
N HIS A 29 6.97 3.01 -5.33
CA HIS A 29 8.29 3.29 -5.87
C HIS A 29 9.33 3.43 -4.75
N GLY A 30 10.61 3.39 -5.11
CA GLY A 30 11.66 3.90 -4.23
C GLY A 30 11.55 5.43 -4.14
N LEU A 31 11.94 5.99 -3.00
CA LEU A 31 12.04 7.44 -2.82
C LEU A 31 13.34 7.82 -2.11
N GLY A 32 13.80 9.05 -2.34
CA GLY A 32 15.01 9.56 -1.70
C GLY A 32 15.41 10.91 -2.26
N LYS A 33 16.38 10.91 -3.19
CA LYS A 33 16.81 12.15 -3.85
C LYS A 33 15.88 12.55 -4.99
N LYS A 34 15.19 11.59 -5.58
CA LYS A 34 14.13 11.80 -6.58
C LYS A 34 12.79 11.43 -5.96
N LEU A 35 11.74 12.08 -6.44
CA LEU A 35 10.37 11.78 -6.01
C LEU A 35 10.03 10.31 -6.31
N HIS A 36 10.30 9.87 -7.54
CA HIS A 36 10.16 8.47 -7.95
C HIS A 36 11.53 7.91 -8.38
N GLU A 37 11.95 6.81 -7.76
CA GLU A 37 13.13 6.03 -8.11
C GLU A 37 12.86 4.52 -8.02
N ASP A 38 13.79 3.71 -8.51
CA ASP A 38 13.67 2.25 -8.39
C ASP A 38 13.87 1.77 -6.93
N PRO A 39 13.27 0.64 -6.54
CA PRO A 39 12.44 -0.24 -7.37
C PRO A 39 10.98 0.21 -7.41
N GLN A 40 10.28 -0.14 -8.48
CA GLN A 40 8.82 -0.22 -8.42
C GLN A 40 8.38 -1.23 -7.36
N VAL A 41 7.29 -0.92 -6.66
CA VAL A 41 6.70 -1.70 -5.58
C VAL A 41 5.25 -2.07 -5.94
N PRO A 42 5.02 -3.15 -6.71
CA PRO A 42 3.68 -3.54 -7.08
C PRO A 42 2.84 -3.98 -5.88
N ASN A 43 1.55 -3.64 -5.93
CA ASN A 43 0.55 -4.02 -4.92
C ASN A 43 0.14 -5.51 -5.01
N TYR A 44 0.66 -6.23 -6.00
CA TYR A 44 0.43 -7.64 -6.25
C TYR A 44 1.75 -8.38 -6.46
N GLY A 45 1.78 -9.69 -6.23
CA GLY A 45 3.04 -10.40 -6.38
C GLY A 45 3.07 -11.85 -5.91
N LYS A 46 4.26 -12.43 -6.01
CA LYS A 46 4.55 -13.79 -5.57
C LYS A 46 5.61 -13.74 -4.48
N ARG A 47 5.45 -14.57 -3.45
CA ARG A 47 6.47 -14.72 -2.40
C ARG A 47 7.83 -15.04 -3.00
N GLY A 48 8.87 -14.36 -2.53
CA GLY A 48 10.24 -14.55 -2.96
C GLY A 48 10.60 -14.00 -4.35
N SER A 49 9.72 -13.25 -5.02
CA SER A 49 10.03 -12.61 -6.30
C SER A 49 10.45 -11.14 -6.15
N GLY A 50 11.05 -10.56 -7.19
CA GLY A 50 11.42 -9.15 -7.22
C GLY A 50 12.74 -8.82 -6.52
N LYS A 51 13.05 -7.52 -6.46
CA LYS A 51 14.31 -7.01 -5.89
C LYS A 51 14.41 -7.35 -4.40
N LEU A 52 15.62 -7.67 -3.95
CA LEU A 52 15.90 -7.86 -2.53
C LEU A 52 15.84 -6.52 -1.82
N LEU A 53 15.14 -6.47 -0.69
CA LEU A 53 15.11 -5.32 0.20
C LEU A 53 16.46 -5.22 0.90
N GLN A 54 17.06 -4.03 0.86
CA GLN A 54 18.41 -3.76 1.36
C GLN A 54 18.38 -2.56 2.30
N ASP A 55 19.26 -2.58 3.28
CA ASP A 55 19.36 -1.51 4.28
C ASP A 55 19.62 -0.15 3.61
N GLY A 56 19.00 0.91 4.12
CA GLY A 56 19.02 2.24 3.53
C GLY A 56 18.01 2.47 2.39
N MET A 57 17.28 1.44 1.95
CA MET A 57 16.21 1.60 0.97
C MET A 57 15.00 2.29 1.60
N VAL A 58 14.40 3.25 0.90
CA VAL A 58 13.15 3.89 1.29
C VAL A 58 12.12 3.67 0.18
N LEU A 59 10.93 3.22 0.55
CA LEU A 59 9.88 2.80 -0.36
C LEU A 59 8.55 3.47 -0.02
N ALA A 60 7.87 3.97 -1.04
CA ALA A 60 6.47 4.32 -1.00
C ALA A 60 5.70 3.02 -1.18
N ILE A 61 4.92 2.65 -0.16
CA ILE A 61 4.01 1.51 -0.22
C ILE A 61 2.60 2.10 -0.29
N GLU A 62 2.03 2.07 -1.49
CA GLU A 62 0.84 2.84 -1.87
C GLU A 62 -0.25 1.96 -2.51
N PRO A 63 -0.93 1.09 -1.74
CA PRO A 63 -1.98 0.23 -2.26
C PRO A 63 -3.22 0.99 -2.72
N MET A 64 -3.57 0.81 -3.99
CA MET A 64 -4.83 1.25 -4.60
C MET A 64 -5.77 0.05 -4.77
N ILE A 65 -6.87 0.07 -4.02
CA ILE A 65 -7.77 -1.07 -3.84
C ILE A 65 -9.18 -0.70 -4.31
N ASN A 66 -9.67 -1.43 -5.31
CA ASN A 66 -10.99 -1.24 -5.88
C ASN A 66 -12.02 -2.14 -5.19
N MET A 67 -13.24 -1.63 -5.00
CA MET A 67 -14.35 -2.40 -4.44
C MET A 67 -14.76 -3.59 -5.33
N GLY A 68 -14.48 -3.53 -6.65
CA GLY A 68 -14.80 -4.58 -7.61
C GLY A 68 -13.58 -5.07 -8.39
N THR A 69 -13.54 -4.79 -9.68
CA THR A 69 -12.44 -5.25 -10.55
C THR A 69 -11.10 -4.58 -10.23
N HIS A 70 -9.99 -5.26 -10.48
CA HIS A 70 -8.65 -4.64 -10.43
C HIS A 70 -8.40 -3.62 -11.55
N ARG A 71 -9.20 -3.67 -12.62
CA ARG A 71 -8.97 -2.86 -13.82
C ARG A 71 -9.23 -1.38 -13.55
N VAL A 72 -8.44 -0.55 -14.22
CA VAL A 72 -8.60 0.91 -14.24
C VAL A 72 -8.67 1.44 -15.67
N ARG A 73 -9.09 2.69 -15.82
CA ARG A 73 -9.07 3.43 -17.08
C ARG A 73 -8.63 4.87 -16.84
N GLN A 74 -7.63 5.31 -17.59
CA GLN A 74 -7.24 6.72 -17.62
C GLN A 74 -8.23 7.53 -18.48
N LEU A 75 -8.61 8.72 -18.01
CA LEU A 75 -9.46 9.64 -18.74
C LEU A 75 -8.64 10.50 -19.72
N ASN A 76 -9.35 11.17 -20.62
CA ASN A 76 -8.73 11.99 -21.68
C ASN A 76 -8.10 13.29 -21.16
N ASP A 77 -8.24 13.60 -19.86
CA ASP A 77 -7.56 14.73 -19.22
C ASP A 77 -6.06 14.46 -18.99
N GLY A 78 -5.59 13.24 -19.25
CA GLY A 78 -4.20 12.83 -19.13
C GLY A 78 -3.77 12.48 -17.70
N TRP A 79 -4.67 12.54 -16.71
CA TRP A 79 -4.33 12.39 -15.30
C TRP A 79 -5.29 11.48 -14.54
N SER A 80 -6.59 11.70 -14.69
CA SER A 80 -7.59 11.03 -13.86
C SER A 80 -7.67 9.54 -14.20
N ILE A 81 -7.62 8.71 -13.17
CA ILE A 81 -7.78 7.26 -13.29
C ILE A 81 -9.04 6.86 -12.55
N ILE A 82 -9.93 6.15 -13.26
CA ILE A 82 -11.17 5.62 -12.69
C ILE A 82 -11.16 4.11 -12.69
N THR A 83 -11.95 3.50 -11.81
CA THR A 83 -12.15 2.04 -11.80
C THR A 83 -12.87 1.58 -13.08
N GLY A 84 -12.51 0.39 -13.57
CA GLY A 84 -13.06 -0.16 -14.81
C GLY A 84 -14.57 -0.46 -14.73
N ASP A 85 -15.09 -0.68 -13.52
CA ASP A 85 -16.50 -0.91 -13.23
C ASP A 85 -17.20 0.28 -12.57
N LYS A 86 -16.49 1.42 -12.41
CA LYS A 86 -16.96 2.66 -11.76
C LYS A 86 -17.37 2.51 -10.29
N LYS A 87 -17.02 1.39 -9.63
CA LYS A 87 -17.21 1.25 -8.19
C LYS A 87 -16.16 2.06 -7.42
N PRO A 88 -16.39 2.36 -6.12
CA PRO A 88 -15.41 3.06 -5.30
C PRO A 88 -14.04 2.39 -5.28
N SER A 89 -13.02 3.22 -5.07
CA SER A 89 -11.63 2.81 -4.84
C SER A 89 -11.12 3.53 -3.60
N ALA A 90 -10.20 2.90 -2.88
CA ALA A 90 -9.49 3.47 -1.76
C ALA A 90 -7.99 3.41 -2.03
N HIS A 91 -7.28 4.45 -1.61
CA HIS A 91 -5.83 4.55 -1.71
C HIS A 91 -5.28 5.00 -0.36
N PHE A 92 -4.17 4.42 0.04
CA PHE A 92 -3.40 4.78 1.23
C PHE A 92 -1.91 4.65 0.91
N GLU A 93 -1.07 5.46 1.54
CA GLU A 93 0.37 5.48 1.31
C GLU A 93 1.14 5.71 2.61
N HIS A 94 2.23 4.96 2.77
CA HIS A 94 3.27 5.26 3.75
C HIS A 94 4.66 5.14 3.11
N ASP A 95 5.56 6.02 3.56
CA ASP A 95 6.99 5.91 3.28
C ASP A 95 7.65 5.04 4.35
N VAL A 96 8.39 4.04 3.92
CA VAL A 96 9.04 3.07 4.81
C VAL A 96 10.52 2.97 4.47
N ALA A 97 11.38 3.28 5.44
CA ALA A 97 12.81 3.03 5.36
C ALA A 97 13.16 1.66 5.92
N LEU A 98 14.13 0.97 5.32
CA LEU A 98 14.81 -0.15 5.95
C LEU A 98 16.05 0.37 6.68
N ILE A 99 16.05 0.30 8.01
CA ILE A 99 17.14 0.77 8.87
C ILE A 99 17.53 -0.36 9.82
N ASP A 100 18.81 -0.72 9.83
CA ASP A 100 19.36 -1.88 10.55
C ASP A 100 18.56 -3.17 10.29
N GLY A 101 18.12 -3.35 9.04
CA GLY A 101 17.31 -4.49 8.60
C GLY A 101 15.87 -4.50 9.12
N ARG A 102 15.37 -3.38 9.65
CA ARG A 102 14.00 -3.24 10.17
C ARG A 102 13.21 -2.17 9.42
N PRO A 103 11.92 -2.41 9.12
CA PRO A 103 11.08 -1.39 8.52
C PRO A 103 10.79 -0.28 9.55
N VAL A 104 10.99 0.97 9.16
CA VAL A 104 10.71 2.18 9.94
C VAL A 104 9.78 3.05 9.10
N VAL A 105 8.57 3.30 9.60
CA VAL A 105 7.58 4.17 8.95
C VAL A 105 7.99 5.63 9.16
N LEU A 106 8.03 6.40 8.08
CA LEU A 106 8.49 7.80 8.07
C LEU A 106 7.35 8.83 8.02
N SER A 107 6.13 8.41 7.67
CA SER A 107 4.95 9.27 7.60
C SER A 107 3.88 8.87 8.65
N THR A 108 2.91 9.76 8.91
CA THR A 108 1.88 9.54 9.94
C THR A 108 0.53 10.09 9.54
N PHE A 109 -0.54 9.42 9.97
CA PHE A 109 -1.93 9.89 9.90
C PHE A 109 -2.41 10.54 11.21
N ASP A 110 -1.55 10.67 12.22
CA ASP A 110 -1.93 11.17 13.55
C ASP A 110 -2.63 12.54 13.50
N TYR A 111 -2.19 13.43 12.61
CA TYR A 111 -2.80 14.76 12.44
C TYR A 111 -4.21 14.67 11.87
N ILE A 112 -4.46 13.72 10.97
CA ILE A 112 -5.79 13.47 10.40
C ILE A 112 -6.69 12.87 11.49
N TYR A 113 -6.20 11.89 12.25
CA TYR A 113 -6.96 11.30 13.34
C TYR A 113 -7.30 12.31 14.42
N GLU A 114 -6.35 13.17 14.80
CA GLU A 114 -6.58 14.26 15.74
C GLU A 114 -7.65 15.23 15.25
N ALA A 115 -7.59 15.65 13.98
CA ALA A 115 -8.59 16.53 13.39
C ALA A 115 -9.98 15.90 13.33
N LEU A 116 -10.07 14.58 13.18
CA LEU A 116 -11.32 13.81 13.17
C LEU A 116 -11.81 13.41 14.57
N GLY A 117 -11.08 13.76 15.64
CA GLY A 117 -11.41 13.31 17.00
C GLY A 117 -11.30 11.80 17.19
N MET A 118 -10.50 11.13 16.35
CA MET A 118 -10.27 9.68 16.37
C MET A 118 -9.06 9.34 17.25
N PRO A 119 -9.04 8.16 17.90
CA PRO A 119 -7.88 7.73 18.67
C PRO A 119 -6.66 7.58 17.76
N LYS A 120 -5.50 8.08 18.23
CA LYS A 120 -4.17 7.88 17.61
C LYS A 120 -3.75 6.43 17.72
N ASN A 121 -4.34 5.58 16.90
CA ASN A 121 -4.01 4.18 16.77
C ASN A 121 -4.19 3.83 15.31
N ASP A 122 -3.16 4.07 14.50
CA ASP A 122 -3.15 3.62 13.12
C ASP A 122 -3.26 2.07 13.09
N PRO A 123 -4.41 1.52 12.68
CA PRO A 123 -4.62 0.08 12.69
C PRO A 123 -3.87 -0.60 11.52
N VAL A 124 -3.38 0.14 10.53
CA VAL A 124 -2.85 -0.39 9.26
C VAL A 124 -1.52 -1.12 9.48
N PHE A 125 -0.68 -0.67 10.43
CA PHE A 125 0.62 -1.31 10.70
C PHE A 125 0.67 -2.32 11.86
N LYS A 126 -0.40 -2.47 12.66
CA LYS A 126 -0.47 -3.55 13.66
C LYS A 126 -0.33 -4.95 13.04
N CYS A 127 -0.56 -5.08 11.73
CA CYS A 127 -0.43 -6.34 10.99
C CYS A 127 1.04 -6.78 10.74
N PHE A 128 2.01 -5.87 10.80
CA PHE A 128 3.43 -6.20 10.57
C PHE A 128 4.22 -6.47 11.87
N ALA A 129 3.63 -6.19 13.04
CA ALA A 129 4.23 -6.38 14.35
C ALA A 129 3.61 -7.58 15.11
N GLY A 130 3.85 -8.81 14.66
CA GLY A 130 3.62 -10.02 15.47
C GLY A 130 2.20 -10.64 15.43
N PRO A 131 2.02 -11.81 16.09
CA PRO A 131 1.04 -12.83 15.68
C PRO A 131 -0.39 -12.65 16.21
N SER A 132 -0.83 -11.45 16.61
CA SER A 132 -2.21 -11.28 17.08
C SER A 132 -3.15 -10.91 15.93
N ASN A 133 -4.07 -11.82 15.63
CA ASN A 133 -5.28 -11.59 14.84
C ASN A 133 -5.91 -10.23 15.17
N THR A 134 -5.79 -9.28 14.25
CA THR A 134 -6.65 -8.10 14.25
C THR A 134 -7.11 -7.87 12.83
N SER A 135 -8.40 -8.07 12.61
CA SER A 135 -9.11 -7.73 11.39
C SER A 135 -8.87 -6.26 11.06
N LEU A 136 -8.43 -5.98 9.82
CA LEU A 136 -8.49 -4.65 9.26
C LEU A 136 -9.95 -4.20 9.27
N ALA A 137 -10.29 -3.27 10.15
CA ALA A 137 -11.47 -2.45 9.96
C ALA A 137 -11.13 -1.52 8.79
N LEU A 138 -11.49 -1.94 7.57
CA LEU A 138 -11.68 -1.00 6.48
C LEU A 138 -12.73 -0.01 6.97
N GLY A 139 -12.28 1.17 7.39
CA GLY A 139 -13.14 2.31 7.60
C GLY A 139 -13.79 2.64 6.27
N SER A 140 -14.96 2.06 6.04
CA SER A 140 -15.88 2.47 4.99
C SER A 140 -16.35 3.88 5.34
N TYR A 141 -15.78 4.87 4.66
CA TYR A 141 -16.39 6.18 4.55
C TYR A 141 -16.82 6.34 3.10
N ALA A 142 -18.15 6.39 2.94
CA ALA A 142 -18.83 6.72 1.69
C ALA A 142 -18.55 8.16 1.26
#